data_AF-A0A848Y5N8-F1
#
_entry.id   AF-A0A848Y5N8-F1
#
_cell.length_a   1.000
_cell.length_b   1.000
_cell.length_c   1.000
_cell.angle_alpha   90.00
_cell.angle_beta   90.00
_cell.angle_gamma   90.00
#
_symmetry.space_group_name_H-M   'P 1'
#
loop_
_entity.id
_entity.type
_entity.pdbx_description
1 polymer ?
#
loop_
_entity_poly.entity_id
_entity_poly.type
_entity_poly.pdbx_seq_one_letter_code
_entity_poly.pdbx_strand_id
1 'polypeptide(L)'
;VYTLSEKASDKEAAALASKENRADLIAGVALEKKSTAVKGILIDLAQRETKNHSVSFAKELLRRVRTVTRVRKRPHRQAGFAVLTAPDVPSILIELGYLSNRHDEKNLRSKEWRSKVSNAIKSSVDRYFSTNLAQRN
;
A
#
# COMPACT_ATOMS: atom_id res chain seq x y z
N VAL A 1 4.45 -0.09 -5.07
CA VAL A 1 3.85 -0.15 -3.72
C VAL A 1 3.67 1.28 -3.23
N TYR A 2 2.49 1.60 -2.72
CA TYR A 2 2.12 2.94 -2.29
C TYR A 2 1.70 2.95 -0.82
N THR A 3 2.02 4.03 -0.11
CA THR A 3 1.58 4.30 1.26
C THR A 3 0.89 5.66 1.34
N LEU A 4 0.06 5.88 2.35
CA LEU A 4 -0.60 7.16 2.58
C LEU A 4 0.41 8.28 2.85
N SER A 5 0.22 9.43 2.20
CA SER A 5 0.89 10.70 2.51
C SER A 5 0.02 11.86 2.05
N GLU A 6 0.04 12.96 2.80
CA GLU A 6 -0.62 14.21 2.39
C GLU A 6 0.08 14.83 1.16
N LYS A 7 1.41 14.67 1.08
CA LYS A 7 2.21 15.10 -0.06
C LYS A 7 2.58 13.93 -0.95
N ALA A 8 2.23 14.01 -2.22
CA ALA A 8 2.60 12.99 -3.19
C ALA A 8 4.12 12.99 -3.45
N SER A 9 4.71 11.81 -3.63
CA SER A 9 6.13 11.65 -3.92
C SER A 9 6.51 12.09 -5.34
N ASP A 10 5.57 12.00 -6.27
CA ASP A 10 5.72 12.47 -7.66
C ASP A 10 4.34 12.69 -8.31
N LYS A 11 4.33 13.31 -9.51
CA LYS A 11 3.11 13.60 -10.27
C LYS A 11 2.33 12.34 -10.68
N GLU A 12 3.04 11.25 -10.95
CA GLU A 12 2.40 9.96 -11.30
C GLU A 12 1.61 9.40 -10.11
N ALA A 13 2.20 9.41 -8.92
CA ALA A 13 1.53 8.97 -7.69
C ALA A 13 0.32 9.84 -7.36
N ALA A 14 0.41 11.16 -7.57
CA ALA A 14 -0.72 12.07 -7.38
C ALA A 14 -1.88 11.77 -8.36
N ALA A 15 -1.55 11.57 -9.64
CA ALA A 15 -2.53 11.24 -10.66
C ALA A 15 -3.20 9.88 -10.40
N LEU A 16 -2.41 8.88 -9.99
CA LEU A 16 -2.92 7.56 -9.63
C LEU A 16 -3.87 7.65 -8.43
N ALA A 17 -3.47 8.31 -7.34
CA ALA A 17 -4.35 8.50 -6.18
C ALA A 17 -5.67 9.19 -6.56
N SER A 18 -5.61 10.22 -7.40
CA SER A 18 -6.82 10.91 -7.88
C SER A 18 -7.73 9.99 -8.69
N LYS A 19 -7.17 9.07 -9.48
CA LYS A 19 -7.92 8.09 -10.26
C LYS A 19 -8.55 7.03 -9.36
N GLU A 20 -7.77 6.41 -8.47
CA GLU A 20 -8.26 5.35 -7.58
C GLU A 20 -9.35 5.89 -6.64
N ASN A 21 -9.15 7.07 -6.04
CA ASN A 21 -10.15 7.70 -5.17
C ASN A 21 -11.48 7.98 -5.89
N ARG A 22 -11.47 8.21 -7.21
CA ARG A 22 -12.69 8.39 -8.01
C ARG A 22 -13.39 7.06 -8.29
N ALA A 23 -12.62 5.98 -8.48
CA ALA A 23 -13.17 4.66 -8.73
C ALA A 23 -13.97 4.16 -7.50
N ASP A 24 -13.48 4.41 -6.29
CA ASP A 24 -14.17 4.05 -5.04
C ASP A 24 -15.54 4.74 -4.92
N LEU A 25 -15.63 6.02 -5.32
CA LEU A 25 -16.88 6.78 -5.34
C LEU A 25 -17.90 6.17 -6.32
N ILE A 26 -17.44 5.72 -7.48
CA ILE A 26 -18.30 5.10 -8.52
C ILE A 26 -18.79 3.72 -8.05
N ALA A 27 -17.97 2.98 -7.30
CA ALA A 27 -18.34 1.68 -6.74
C ALA A 27 -19.33 1.76 -5.56
N GLY A 28 -19.79 2.96 -5.18
CA GLY A 28 -20.71 3.18 -4.06
C GLY A 28 -20.05 3.04 -2.68
N VAL A 29 -18.72 2.91 -2.63
CA VAL A 29 -17.96 2.92 -1.37
C VAL A 29 -17.75 4.38 -1.00
N ALA A 30 -18.71 4.94 -0.26
CA ALA A 30 -18.52 6.24 0.38
C ALA A 30 -17.42 6.08 1.45
N LEU A 31 -16.17 6.29 1.05
CA LEU A 31 -15.06 6.46 1.99
C LEU A 31 -15.30 7.79 2.69
N GLU A 32 -15.99 7.74 3.83
CA GLU A 32 -16.22 8.92 4.64
C GLU A 32 -14.87 9.57 4.95
N LYS A 33 -14.66 10.79 4.46
CA LYS A 33 -13.68 11.68 5.08
C LYS A 33 -14.22 11.98 6.48
N LYS A 34 -13.80 11.20 7.47
CA LYS A 34 -14.05 11.58 8.86
C LYS A 34 -13.35 12.91 9.11
N SER A 35 -14.15 13.97 9.09
CA SER A 35 -13.80 15.31 9.55
C SER A 35 -13.46 15.20 11.02
N THR A 36 -12.18 15.07 11.34
CA THR A 36 -11.71 15.16 12.71
C THR A 36 -11.53 16.63 13.06
N ALA A 37 -12.64 17.32 13.30
CA ALA A 37 -12.63 18.70 13.80
C ALA A 37 -12.27 18.80 15.29
N VAL A 38 -11.89 17.69 15.95
CA VAL A 38 -11.22 17.68 17.26
C VAL A 38 -10.18 16.56 17.24
N LYS A 39 -8.91 16.88 17.00
CA LYS A 39 -7.80 15.92 17.12
C LYS A 39 -7.04 16.18 18.42
N GLY A 40 -7.03 15.20 19.31
CA GLY A 40 -6.11 15.20 20.46
C GLY A 40 -4.70 14.76 20.01
N ILE A 41 -3.66 15.27 20.67
CA ILE A 41 -2.25 14.94 20.39
C ILE A 41 -2.01 13.42 20.30
N LEU A 42 -2.64 12.62 21.17
CA LEU A 42 -2.52 11.16 21.18
C LEU A 42 -3.07 10.50 19.90
N ILE A 43 -4.15 11.03 19.34
CA ILE A 43 -4.74 10.52 18.09
C ILE A 43 -3.78 10.80 16.92
N ASP A 44 -3.22 12.00 16.85
CA ASP A 44 -2.24 12.35 15.82
C ASP A 44 -0.96 11.50 15.92
N LEU A 45 -0.48 11.23 17.13
CA LEU A 45 0.65 10.34 17.37
C LEU A 45 0.34 8.91 16.92
N ALA A 46 -0.83 8.37 17.26
CA ALA A 46 -1.25 7.03 16.82
C ALA A 46 -1.40 6.94 15.29
N GLN A 47 -1.98 7.95 14.65
CA GLN A 47 -2.07 8.01 13.19
C GLN A 47 -0.69 8.10 12.53
N ARG A 48 0.22 8.90 13.09
CA ARG A 48 1.61 9.00 12.62
C ARG A 48 2.33 7.65 12.74
N GLU A 49 2.14 6.95 13.85
CA GLU A 49 2.76 5.65 14.06
C GLU A 49 2.20 4.58 13.10
N THR A 50 0.88 4.57 12.86
CA THR A 50 0.24 3.73 11.84
C THR A 50 0.81 3.99 10.43
N LYS A 51 1.07 5.27 10.09
CA LYS A 51 1.76 5.63 8.83
C LYS A 51 3.20 5.10 8.79
N ASN A 52 3.95 5.21 9.89
CA ASN A 52 5.32 4.68 9.99
C ASN A 52 5.35 3.15 9.80
N HIS A 53 4.44 2.45 10.46
CA HIS A 53 4.24 1.01 10.32
C HIS A 53 3.93 0.60 8.87
N SER A 54 3.07 1.36 8.18
CA SER A 54 2.75 1.14 6.76
C SER A 54 3.98 1.26 5.87
N VAL A 55 4.82 2.27 6.12
CA VAL A 55 6.10 2.48 5.40
C VAL A 55 7.09 1.36 5.69
N SER A 56 7.20 0.93 6.94
CA SER A 56 8.06 -0.21 7.33
C SER A 56 7.63 -1.49 6.62
N PHE A 57 6.33 -1.79 6.65
CA PHE A 57 5.77 -2.95 5.96
C PHE A 57 5.99 -2.89 4.44
N ALA A 58 5.78 -1.73 3.82
CA ALA A 58 6.03 -1.54 2.39
C ALA A 58 7.49 -1.88 2.01
N LYS A 59 8.47 -1.49 2.83
CA LYS A 59 9.89 -1.80 2.62
C LYS A 59 10.15 -3.30 2.72
N GLU A 60 9.63 -3.98 3.74
CA GLU A 60 9.77 -5.43 3.91
C GLU A 60 9.15 -6.21 2.74
N LEU A 61 7.92 -5.85 2.36
CA LEU A 61 7.24 -6.47 1.24
C LEU A 61 8.02 -6.30 -0.06
N LEU A 62 8.58 -5.12 -0.31
CA LEU A 62 9.38 -4.87 -1.50
C LEU A 62 10.67 -5.70 -1.55
N ARG A 63 11.30 -6.03 -0.41
CA ARG A 63 12.47 -6.93 -0.39
C ARG A 63 12.11 -8.32 -0.93
N ARG A 64 10.92 -8.82 -0.57
CA ARG A 64 10.45 -10.16 -0.97
C ARG A 64 9.87 -10.18 -2.38
N VAL A 65 9.00 -9.24 -2.73
CA VAL A 65 8.33 -9.22 -4.04
C VAL A 65 9.34 -9.04 -5.20
N ARG A 66 10.43 -8.31 -4.97
CA ARG A 66 11.49 -8.11 -5.97
C ARG A 66 12.20 -9.39 -6.40
N THR A 67 12.13 -10.47 -5.63
CA THR A 67 12.76 -11.75 -6.00
C THR A 67 11.90 -12.59 -6.94
N VAL A 68 10.61 -12.28 -7.05
CA VAL A 68 9.64 -13.06 -7.83
C VAL A 68 9.03 -12.30 -9.00
N THR A 69 9.13 -10.97 -9.01
CA THR A 69 8.66 -10.14 -10.12
C THR A 69 9.49 -8.87 -10.27
N ARG A 70 9.45 -8.28 -11.47
CA ARG A 70 10.07 -6.99 -11.76
C ARG A 70 9.32 -5.88 -11.02
N VAL A 71 10.06 -4.95 -10.45
CA VAL A 71 9.53 -3.72 -9.86
C VAL A 71 10.07 -2.49 -10.57
N ARG A 72 9.36 -1.38 -10.44
CA ARG A 72 9.79 -0.06 -10.94
C ARG A 72 11.08 0.42 -10.25
N LYS A 73 11.83 1.31 -10.91
CA LYS A 73 13.06 1.93 -10.37
C LYS A 73 12.83 2.67 -9.05
N ARG A 74 11.65 3.29 -8.89
CA ARG A 74 11.15 3.88 -7.63
C ARG A 74 9.98 3.03 -7.13
N PRO A 75 10.24 1.92 -6.42
CA PRO A 75 9.23 0.90 -6.14
C PRO A 75 8.30 1.25 -4.97
N HIS A 76 8.72 2.18 -4.09
CA HIS A 76 7.89 2.77 -3.04
C HIS A 76 7.59 4.22 -3.40
N ARG A 77 6.31 4.58 -3.36
CA ARG A 77 5.79 5.92 -3.61
C ARG A 77 4.71 6.25 -2.59
N GLN A 78 4.34 7.52 -2.48
CA GLN A 78 3.35 7.95 -1.50
C GLN A 78 2.41 8.99 -2.11
N ALA A 79 1.14 8.97 -1.73
CA ALA A 79 0.13 9.96 -2.12
C ALA A 79 -1.14 9.81 -1.25
N GLY A 80 -2.11 10.69 -1.44
CA GLY A 80 -3.37 10.73 -0.69
C GLY A 80 -4.40 9.71 -1.17
N PHE A 81 -4.10 8.42 -1.08
CA PHE A 81 -5.04 7.33 -1.40
C PHE A 81 -6.09 7.18 -0.30
N ALA A 82 -7.37 7.31 -0.65
CA ALA A 82 -8.49 7.23 0.28
C ALA A 82 -8.59 5.84 0.94
N VAL A 83 -8.36 4.78 0.17
CA VAL A 83 -8.32 3.38 0.67
C VAL A 83 -7.23 3.12 1.72
N LEU A 84 -6.25 4.01 1.87
CA LEU A 84 -5.15 3.85 2.83
C LEU A 84 -5.33 4.72 4.09
N THR A 85 -6.54 5.23 4.35
CA THR A 85 -6.78 6.23 5.42
C THR A 85 -7.18 5.64 6.77
N ALA A 86 -7.17 4.31 6.93
CA ALA A 86 -7.46 3.67 8.21
C ALA A 86 -6.54 4.23 9.33
N PRO A 87 -7.08 4.77 10.43
CA PRO A 87 -6.30 5.53 11.41
C PRO A 87 -5.42 4.66 12.32
N ASP A 88 -5.79 3.39 12.50
CA ASP A 88 -5.22 2.43 13.44
C ASP A 88 -4.75 1.12 12.78
N VAL A 89 -4.92 0.99 11.47
CA VAL A 89 -4.52 -0.18 10.69
C VAL A 89 -3.47 0.20 9.63
N PRO A 90 -2.24 -0.32 9.73
CA PRO A 90 -1.22 -0.10 8.71
C PRO A 90 -1.70 -0.60 7.34
N SER A 91 -1.67 0.26 6.32
CA SER A 91 -2.28 0.02 5.02
C SER A 91 -1.34 0.37 3.86
N ILE A 92 -1.29 -0.48 2.83
CA ILE A 92 -0.51 -0.26 1.61
C ILE A 92 -1.31 -0.64 0.35
N LEU A 93 -1.00 0.00 -0.77
CA LEU A 93 -1.52 -0.38 -2.10
C LEU A 93 -0.40 -1.02 -2.93
N ILE A 94 -0.68 -2.18 -3.52
CA ILE A 94 0.29 -2.93 -4.33
C ILE A 94 -0.13 -2.87 -5.79
N GLU A 95 0.77 -2.39 -6.63
CA GLU A 95 0.64 -2.42 -8.08
C GLU A 95 1.45 -3.61 -8.61
N LEU A 96 0.76 -4.57 -9.23
CA LEU A 96 1.34 -5.84 -9.67
C LEU A 96 1.86 -5.79 -11.12
N GLY A 97 1.36 -4.87 -11.93
CA GLY A 97 1.71 -4.70 -13.34
C GLY A 97 0.66 -3.87 -14.07
N TYR A 98 0.93 -3.56 -15.35
CA TYR A 98 0.03 -2.78 -16.21
C TYR A 98 -0.66 -3.68 -17.23
N LEU A 99 -1.99 -3.70 -17.25
CA LEU A 99 -2.74 -4.43 -18.30
C LEU A 99 -2.47 -3.88 -19.71
N SER A 100 -2.02 -2.62 -19.83
CA SER A 100 -1.59 -2.03 -21.11
C SER A 100 -0.22 -2.52 -21.59
N ASN A 101 0.56 -3.18 -20.73
CA ASN A 101 1.84 -3.78 -21.08
C ASN A 101 1.65 -5.29 -21.33
N ARG A 102 1.93 -5.76 -22.55
CA ARG A 102 1.72 -7.17 -22.94
C ARG A 102 2.47 -8.18 -22.05
N HIS A 103 3.65 -7.82 -21.56
CA HIS A 103 4.43 -8.71 -20.68
C HIS A 103 3.77 -8.80 -19.29
N ASP A 104 3.39 -7.66 -18.71
CA ASP A 104 2.69 -7.63 -17.43
C ASP A 104 1.32 -8.31 -17.53
N GLU A 105 0.55 -8.08 -18.61
CA GLU A 105 -0.74 -8.74 -18.83
C GLU A 105 -0.59 -10.27 -18.86
N LYS A 106 0.42 -10.79 -19.57
CA LYS A 106 0.70 -12.23 -19.61
C LYS A 106 1.02 -12.78 -18.22
N ASN A 107 1.81 -12.06 -17.44
CA ASN A 107 2.13 -12.43 -16.05
C ASN A 107 0.89 -12.41 -15.16
N LEU A 108 0.05 -11.37 -15.25
CA LEU A 108 -1.19 -11.22 -14.49
C LEU A 108 -2.21 -12.33 -14.81
N ARG A 109 -2.20 -12.88 -16.02
CA ARG A 109 -3.05 -14.03 -16.41
C ARG A 109 -2.46 -15.38 -15.97
N SER A 110 -1.15 -15.53 -15.88
CA SER A 110 -0.50 -16.77 -15.44
C SER A 110 -0.85 -17.13 -14.00
N LYS A 111 -1.25 -18.40 -13.78
CA LYS A 111 -1.52 -18.93 -12.44
C LYS A 111 -0.24 -19.09 -11.64
N GLU A 112 0.83 -19.52 -12.31
CA GLU A 112 2.15 -19.76 -11.73
C GLU A 112 2.75 -18.45 -11.22
N TRP A 113 2.69 -17.38 -12.03
CA TRP A 113 3.18 -16.06 -11.63
C TRP A 113 2.37 -15.50 -10.45
N ARG A 114 1.03 -15.56 -10.53
CA ARG A 114 0.15 -15.10 -9.43
C ARG A 114 0.41 -15.87 -8.13
N SER A 115 0.68 -17.18 -8.22
CA SER A 115 1.04 -18.00 -7.05
C SER A 115 2.37 -17.56 -6.43
N LYS A 116 3.41 -17.33 -7.23
CA LYS A 116 4.70 -16.83 -6.73
C LYS A 116 4.57 -15.48 -6.03
N VAL A 117 3.84 -14.53 -6.63
CA VAL A 117 3.65 -13.19 -6.07
C VAL A 117 2.78 -13.21 -4.82
N SER A 118 1.67 -13.94 -4.80
CA SER A 118 0.82 -14.07 -3.61
C SER A 118 1.57 -14.74 -2.44
N ASN A 119 2.38 -15.76 -2.70
CA ASN A 119 3.23 -16.38 -1.68
C ASN A 119 4.29 -15.40 -1.12
N ALA A 120 4.86 -14.54 -1.98
CA ALA A 120 5.77 -13.49 -1.54
C ALA A 120 5.07 -12.44 -0.66
N ILE A 121 3.83 -12.05 -1.00
CA ILE A 121 3.01 -11.14 -0.19
C ILE A 121 2.68 -11.78 1.16
N LYS A 122 2.13 -13.00 1.16
CA LYS A 122 1.82 -13.76 2.40
C LYS A 122 3.04 -13.84 3.31
N SER A 123 4.17 -14.28 2.76
CA SER A 123 5.43 -14.36 3.49
C SER A 123 5.87 -13.04 4.12
N SER A 124 5.58 -11.92 3.46
CA SER A 124 5.92 -10.58 3.96
C SER A 124 5.01 -10.18 5.12
N VAL A 125 3.72 -10.50 5.03
CA VAL A 125 2.75 -10.32 6.11
C VAL A 125 3.17 -11.13 7.34
N ASP A 126 3.42 -12.43 7.16
CA ASP A 126 3.85 -13.33 8.24
C ASP A 126 5.11 -12.80 8.95
N ARG A 127 6.10 -12.35 8.18
CA ARG A 127 7.34 -11.79 8.73
C ARG A 127 7.12 -10.49 9.47
N TYR A 128 6.31 -9.58 8.93
CA TYR A 128 6.03 -8.29 9.57
C TYR A 128 5.42 -8.48 10.97
N PHE A 129 4.44 -9.37 11.10
CA PHE A 129 3.82 -9.67 12.38
C PHE A 129 4.75 -10.45 13.32
N SER A 130 5.56 -11.37 12.81
CA SER A 130 6.54 -12.10 13.63
C SER A 130 7.60 -11.17 14.25
N THR A 131 8.12 -10.22 13.47
CA THR A 131 9.09 -9.22 13.96
C THR A 131 8.46 -8.26 14.96
N ASN A 132 7.23 -7.79 14.71
CA ASN A 132 6.55 -6.85 15.62
C ASN A 132 6.13 -7.52 16.94
N LEU A 133 5.74 -8.80 16.92
CA LEU A 133 5.49 -9.57 18.15
C LEU A 133 6.76 -9.70 19.00
N ALA A 134 7.91 -9.91 18.37
CA ALA A 134 9.21 -9.98 19.06
C ALA A 134 9.67 -8.64 19.66
N GLN A 135 9.14 -7.50 19.19
CA GLN A 135 9.44 -6.17 19.75
C GLN A 135 8.49 -5.75 20.89
N ARG A 136 7.43 -6.52 21.14
CA ARG A 136 6.43 -6.27 22.19
C ARG A 136 6.65 -7.10 23.45
N ASN A 137 7.60 -8.03 23.43
CA ASN A 137 8.06 -8.85 24.56
C ASN A 137 9.46 -8.42 24.98
#